data_AF-A0A0F8XG59-F1
#
_entry.id   AF-A0A0F8XG59-F1
#
_cell.length_a   1.000
_cell.length_b   1.000
_cell.length_c   1.000
_cell.angle_alpha   90.00
_cell.angle_beta   90.00
_cell.angle_gamma   90.00
#
_symmetry.space_group_name_H-M   'P 1'
#
loop_
_entity.id
_entity.type
_entity.pdbx_description
1 polymer ?
#
loop_
_entity_poly.entity_id
_entity_poly.type
_entity_poly.pdbx_seq_one_letter_code
_entity_poly.pdbx_strand_id
1 'polypeptide(L)'
;MSEKSQADPKVQELIDEFQAIKFEPGLRQWEKANKERLKSAHVSAMLAFITHWDGIVGGEYLVSVTDIDIPTLQQKQLADRIDPQESDYKTKRIFTSITWKKRSFVVGKGLEKETFHQYHLSGVHTKGRSRIINPKCKPERLVDHLGEKVAKKILQSKGTSGGTVDRIEIPSKKKKGEQSTEALQLPVMVEGYWEVKFAGKATEEDKNDVEIQWEGRCLQMQREVPVILPGRYIEVNDHAYHHIFMKIGDQPRKIVGKKNHFPATILRECTKE
;
A
#
# COMPACT_ATOMS: atom_id res chain seq x y z
N MET A 1 27.89 -8.45 -30.24
CA MET A 1 27.02 -7.84 -31.26
C MET A 1 25.61 -8.32 -30.99
N SER A 2 24.73 -7.49 -30.44
CA SER A 2 23.33 -7.88 -30.22
C SER A 2 22.62 -7.88 -31.57
N GLU A 3 22.04 -9.03 -31.94
CA GLU A 3 21.03 -9.10 -32.99
C GLU A 3 19.93 -8.09 -32.66
N LYS A 4 19.84 -7.02 -33.44
CA LYS A 4 18.68 -6.14 -33.42
C LYS A 4 17.51 -6.98 -33.91
N SER A 5 16.73 -7.52 -32.97
CA SER A 5 15.43 -8.12 -33.25
C SER A 5 14.64 -7.12 -34.08
N GLN A 6 14.44 -7.43 -35.37
CA GLN A 6 13.62 -6.61 -36.24
C GLN A 6 12.20 -6.67 -35.70
N ALA A 7 11.70 -5.54 -35.21
CA ALA A 7 10.33 -5.43 -34.76
C ALA A 7 9.39 -5.83 -35.90
N ASP A 8 8.32 -6.56 -35.57
CA ASP A 8 7.27 -6.92 -36.51
C ASP A 8 6.79 -5.66 -37.26
N PRO A 9 6.81 -5.64 -38.61
CA PRO A 9 6.39 -4.48 -39.40
C PRO A 9 5.01 -3.93 -39.00
N LYS A 10 4.08 -4.79 -38.58
CA LYS A 10 2.73 -4.38 -38.14
C LYS A 10 2.74 -3.65 -36.81
N VAL A 11 3.68 -3.99 -35.93
CA VAL A 11 3.86 -3.32 -34.63
C VAL A 11 4.42 -1.92 -34.87
N GLN A 12 5.36 -1.77 -35.81
CA GLN A 12 5.93 -0.47 -36.14
C GLN A 12 4.91 0.46 -36.80
N GLU A 13 4.10 -0.04 -37.74
CA GLU A 13 3.03 0.73 -38.38
C GLU A 13 2.04 1.31 -37.36
N LEU A 14 1.61 0.50 -36.38
CA LEU A 14 0.74 0.96 -35.30
C LEU A 14 1.40 2.03 -34.43
N ILE A 15 2.70 1.90 -34.15
CA ILE A 15 3.47 2.89 -33.39
C ILE A 15 3.54 4.22 -34.13
N ASP A 16 3.84 4.19 -35.43
CA ASP A 16 3.98 5.37 -36.26
C ASP A 16 2.65 6.15 -36.34
N GLU A 17 1.51 5.44 -36.42
CA GLU A 17 0.17 6.05 -36.46
C GLU A 17 -0.13 6.94 -35.25
N PHE A 18 0.03 6.44 -34.02
CA PHE A 18 -0.27 7.25 -32.84
C PHE A 18 0.83 8.26 -32.53
N GLN A 19 2.08 7.98 -32.91
CA GLN A 19 3.20 8.92 -32.71
C GLN A 19 3.07 10.16 -33.59
N ALA A 20 2.39 10.08 -34.73
CA ALA A 20 2.07 11.24 -35.57
C ALA A 20 1.13 12.24 -34.87
N ILE A 21 0.36 11.80 -33.87
CA ILE A 21 -0.60 12.65 -33.16
C ILE A 21 0.10 13.34 -32.00
N LYS A 22 0.26 14.67 -32.07
CA LYS A 22 1.05 15.47 -31.10
C LYS A 22 0.24 16.24 -30.07
N PHE A 23 -1.07 16.06 -30.01
CA PHE A 23 -1.96 16.80 -29.11
C PHE A 23 -2.99 15.87 -28.46
N GLU A 24 -3.37 16.16 -27.21
CA GLU A 24 -4.18 15.26 -26.37
C GLU A 24 -5.56 14.94 -26.98
N PRO A 25 -6.41 15.90 -27.38
CA PRO A 25 -7.74 15.58 -27.91
C PRO A 25 -7.72 14.58 -29.08
N GLY A 26 -6.76 14.72 -29.99
CA GLY A 26 -6.61 13.84 -31.14
C GLY A 26 -6.16 12.44 -30.73
N LEU A 27 -5.21 12.36 -29.79
CA LEU A 27 -4.69 11.08 -29.31
C LEU A 27 -5.77 10.30 -28.54
N ARG A 28 -6.60 11.02 -27.77
CA ARG A 28 -7.76 10.47 -27.05
C ARG A 28 -8.85 9.97 -27.98
N GLN A 29 -9.16 10.71 -29.06
CA GLN A 29 -10.11 10.25 -30.07
C GLN A 29 -9.59 9.00 -30.80
N TRP A 30 -8.29 8.98 -31.12
CA TRP A 30 -7.65 7.85 -31.78
C TRP A 30 -7.62 6.61 -30.89
N GLU A 31 -7.29 6.73 -29.60
CA GLU A 31 -7.31 5.63 -28.63
C GLU A 31 -8.71 5.00 -28.55
N LYS A 32 -9.75 5.82 -28.46
CA LYS A 32 -11.14 5.36 -28.41
C LYS A 32 -11.54 4.56 -29.65
N ALA A 33 -11.08 4.98 -30.83
CA ALA A 33 -11.36 4.30 -32.09
C ALA A 33 -10.53 3.02 -32.28
N ASN A 34 -9.30 2.96 -31.74
CA ASN A 34 -8.35 1.87 -31.95
C ASN A 34 -8.17 0.98 -30.70
N LYS A 35 -9.09 1.06 -29.74
CA LYS A 35 -8.98 0.41 -28.43
C LYS A 35 -8.67 -1.09 -28.53
N GLU A 36 -9.47 -1.85 -29.28
CA GLU A 36 -9.30 -3.31 -29.43
C GLU A 36 -8.02 -3.69 -30.19
N ARG A 37 -7.58 -2.83 -31.12
CA ARG A 37 -6.34 -3.00 -31.88
C ARG A 37 -5.12 -2.80 -30.99
N LEU A 38 -5.15 -1.84 -30.06
CA LEU A 38 -4.14 -1.67 -29.02
C LEU A 38 -4.13 -2.84 -28.01
N LYS A 39 -5.31 -3.35 -27.59
CA LYS A 39 -5.41 -4.47 -26.65
C LYS A 39 -4.77 -5.76 -27.18
N SER A 40 -4.92 -6.00 -28.48
CA SER A 40 -4.41 -7.18 -29.17
C SER A 40 -3.00 -7.00 -29.73
N ALA A 41 -2.42 -5.80 -29.61
CA ALA A 41 -1.09 -5.51 -30.11
C ALA A 41 0.01 -6.15 -29.24
N HIS A 42 1.20 -6.26 -29.81
CA HIS A 42 2.39 -6.67 -29.06
C HIS A 42 2.71 -5.66 -27.95
N VAL A 43 3.27 -6.16 -26.82
CA VAL A 43 3.58 -5.36 -25.61
C VAL A 43 4.41 -4.10 -25.93
N SER A 44 5.30 -4.19 -26.93
CA SER A 44 6.13 -3.05 -27.35
C SER A 44 5.31 -1.87 -27.91
N ALA A 45 4.24 -2.11 -28.67
CA ALA A 45 3.37 -1.04 -29.17
C ALA A 45 2.58 -0.39 -28.04
N MET A 46 2.11 -1.18 -27.07
CA MET A 46 1.43 -0.65 -25.88
C MET A 46 2.34 0.25 -25.05
N LEU A 47 3.58 -0.18 -24.77
CA LEU A 47 4.54 0.63 -24.02
C LEU A 47 4.91 1.92 -24.75
N ALA A 48 5.08 1.85 -26.08
CA ALA A 48 5.33 3.02 -26.91
C ALA A 48 4.15 4.01 -26.88
N PHE A 49 2.91 3.50 -26.86
CA PHE A 49 1.71 4.33 -26.74
C PHE A 49 1.65 5.05 -25.38
N ILE A 50 1.88 4.33 -24.28
CA ILE A 50 1.91 4.91 -22.92
C ILE A 50 2.98 6.00 -22.82
N THR A 51 4.19 5.72 -23.35
CA THR A 51 5.31 6.68 -23.32
C THR A 51 5.00 7.93 -24.13
N HIS A 52 4.43 7.77 -25.33
CA HIS A 52 4.06 8.89 -26.19
C HIS A 52 2.93 9.73 -25.59
N TRP A 53 1.94 9.07 -24.99
CA TRP A 53 0.86 9.75 -24.28
C TRP A 53 1.37 10.57 -23.09
N ASP A 54 2.26 9.98 -22.29
CA ASP A 54 2.88 10.64 -21.15
C ASP A 54 3.65 11.89 -21.58
N GLY A 55 4.35 11.83 -22.73
CA GLY A 55 5.02 12.98 -23.32
C GLY A 55 4.09 14.12 -23.77
N ILE A 56 2.81 13.85 -24.02
CA ILE A 56 1.83 14.86 -24.45
C ILE A 56 1.05 15.46 -23.28
N VAL A 57 0.67 14.63 -22.30
CA VAL A 57 -0.22 15.04 -21.20
C VAL A 57 0.55 15.32 -19.90
N GLY A 58 1.80 14.86 -19.80
CA GLY A 58 2.70 15.19 -18.69
C GLY A 58 2.36 14.50 -17.38
N GLY A 59 2.65 13.18 -17.25
CA GLY A 59 2.57 12.42 -16.00
C GLY A 59 1.16 12.17 -15.45
N GLU A 60 0.19 13.01 -15.81
CA GLU A 60 -1.18 13.00 -15.31
C GLU A 60 -2.10 12.07 -16.11
N TYR A 61 -1.55 11.15 -16.91
CA TYR A 61 -2.36 10.15 -17.59
C TYR A 61 -2.93 9.12 -16.61
N LEU A 62 -4.06 9.46 -16.00
CA LEU A 62 -4.99 8.50 -15.45
C LEU A 62 -5.67 7.81 -16.62
N VAL A 63 -5.11 6.69 -17.06
CA VAL A 63 -5.71 5.75 -18.03
C VAL A 63 -7.18 5.57 -17.66
N SER A 64 -8.09 6.19 -18.40
CA SER A 64 -9.50 5.87 -18.29
C SER A 64 -9.74 4.59 -19.08
N VAL A 65 -9.45 3.46 -18.45
CA VAL A 65 -10.05 2.18 -18.83
C VAL A 65 -9.74 1.75 -20.27
N THR A 66 -8.47 1.52 -20.60
CA THR A 66 -8.20 0.25 -21.29
C THR A 66 -8.29 -0.83 -20.22
N ASP A 67 -9.46 -1.49 -20.14
CA ASP A 67 -9.63 -2.79 -19.45
C ASP A 67 -8.74 -3.83 -20.16
N ILE A 68 -7.43 -3.64 -20.08
CA ILE A 68 -6.44 -4.63 -20.44
C ILE A 68 -6.00 -5.14 -19.07
N ASP A 69 -6.37 -6.38 -18.77
CA ASP A 69 -5.53 -7.21 -17.90
C ASP A 69 -4.19 -7.29 -18.62
N ILE A 70 -3.33 -6.30 -18.39
CA ILE A 70 -1.92 -6.41 -18.75
C ILE A 70 -1.49 -7.62 -17.92
N PRO A 71 -1.15 -8.77 -18.53
CA PRO A 71 -0.54 -9.84 -17.76
C PRO A 71 0.65 -9.18 -17.09
N THR A 72 0.57 -9.11 -15.77
CA THR A 72 1.24 -8.14 -14.92
C THR A 72 2.72 -8.49 -14.81
N LEU A 73 3.41 -8.33 -15.92
CA LEU A 73 4.85 -8.32 -16.10
C LEU A 73 5.27 -6.87 -15.81
N GLN A 74 5.15 -6.32 -14.59
CA GLN A 74 5.92 -6.68 -13.40
C GLN A 74 5.17 -6.24 -12.10
N GLN A 75 3.96 -6.75 -11.85
CA GLN A 75 3.45 -6.91 -10.46
C GLN A 75 3.73 -8.34 -9.93
N LYS A 76 4.56 -9.11 -10.63
CA LYS A 76 5.36 -10.20 -10.04
C LYS A 76 6.49 -9.53 -9.24
N GLN A 77 6.37 -9.13 -7.99
CA GLN A 77 5.68 -9.74 -6.86
C GLN A 77 5.10 -8.60 -6.02
N LEU A 78 3.78 -8.35 -6.09
CA LEU A 78 3.09 -7.89 -4.88
C LEU A 78 3.29 -9.04 -3.89
N ALA A 79 4.38 -8.97 -3.11
CA ALA A 79 4.55 -9.73 -1.88
C ALA A 79 3.18 -9.76 -1.22
N ASP A 80 2.63 -10.97 -1.07
CA ASP A 80 1.27 -11.26 -0.62
C ASP A 80 0.75 -10.13 0.23
N ARG A 81 -0.06 -9.26 -0.40
CA ARG A 81 -0.43 -7.90 0.03
C ARG A 81 -0.27 -7.74 1.55
N ILE A 82 0.93 -7.40 1.99
CA ILE A 82 1.34 -7.62 3.38
C ILE A 82 0.34 -6.91 4.27
N ASP A 83 -0.48 -7.66 4.98
CA ASP A 83 -1.47 -7.03 5.81
C ASP A 83 -0.69 -6.25 6.87
N PRO A 84 -0.86 -4.92 7.02
CA PRO A 84 -0.20 -4.17 8.09
C PRO A 84 -0.50 -4.71 9.50
N GLN A 85 -1.39 -5.69 9.60
CA GLN A 85 -1.75 -6.43 10.79
C GLN A 85 -1.19 -7.85 10.86
N GLU A 86 -0.46 -8.35 9.87
CA GLU A 86 0.52 -9.42 10.06
C GLU A 86 1.89 -8.87 10.44
N SER A 87 2.04 -7.54 10.34
CA SER A 87 3.22 -6.81 10.80
C SER A 87 3.71 -7.25 12.16
N ASP A 88 4.94 -7.76 12.16
CA ASP A 88 5.78 -7.93 13.34
C ASP A 88 6.08 -6.58 14.01
N TYR A 89 5.93 -5.50 13.25
CA TYR A 89 6.16 -4.13 13.66
C TYR A 89 4.89 -3.52 14.27
N LYS A 90 4.57 -3.96 15.49
CA LYS A 90 3.51 -3.36 16.31
C LYS A 90 3.97 -3.05 17.73
N THR A 91 3.32 -2.07 18.35
CA THR A 91 3.57 -1.67 19.74
C THR A 91 2.28 -1.73 20.55
N LYS A 92 2.37 -2.25 21.78
CA LYS A 92 1.24 -2.31 22.71
C LYS A 92 1.04 -0.93 23.33
N ARG A 93 -0.11 -0.30 23.09
CA ARG A 93 -0.45 1.02 23.64
C ARG A 93 -1.73 0.98 24.44
N ILE A 94 -1.83 1.88 25.41
CA ILE A 94 -2.94 1.92 26.35
C ILE A 94 -3.83 3.12 26.03
N PHE A 95 -5.08 2.83 25.69
CA PHE A 95 -6.08 3.83 25.35
C PHE A 95 -7.11 4.01 26.47
N THR A 96 -7.48 5.27 26.73
CA THR A 96 -8.51 5.66 27.71
C THR A 96 -9.89 5.81 27.09
N SER A 97 -9.96 6.08 25.79
CA SER A 97 -11.21 6.06 25.02
C SER A 97 -10.96 5.64 23.58
N ILE A 98 -11.91 4.92 23.00
CA ILE A 98 -11.91 4.51 21.60
C ILE A 98 -13.03 5.24 20.88
N THR A 99 -12.70 5.74 19.70
CA THR A 99 -13.56 6.51 18.82
C THR A 99 -13.57 5.82 17.47
N TRP A 100 -14.75 5.53 16.91
CA TRP A 100 -14.87 4.89 15.60
C TRP A 100 -15.83 5.60 14.67
N LYS A 101 -15.62 5.39 13.38
CA LYS A 101 -16.50 5.84 12.31
C LYS A 101 -16.75 4.70 11.33
N LYS A 102 -18.01 4.29 11.19
CA LYS A 102 -18.43 3.30 10.19
C LYS A 102 -18.49 3.97 8.81
N ARG A 103 -17.86 3.35 7.83
CA ARG A 103 -17.94 3.69 6.40
C ARG A 103 -18.58 2.51 5.68
N SER A 104 -19.57 2.79 4.85
CA SER A 104 -20.21 1.80 4.00
C SER A 104 -19.87 2.14 2.56
N PHE A 105 -19.43 1.16 1.78
CA PHE A 105 -19.13 1.33 0.36
C PHE A 105 -19.84 0.23 -0.41
N VAL A 106 -20.43 0.59 -1.54
CA VAL A 106 -21.12 -0.34 -2.42
C VAL A 106 -20.18 -0.64 -3.58
N VAL A 107 -19.86 -1.91 -3.78
CA VAL A 107 -19.02 -2.39 -4.89
C VAL A 107 -19.88 -3.29 -5.76
N GLY A 108 -19.72 -3.18 -7.07
CA GLY A 108 -20.47 -3.94 -8.06
C GLY A 108 -21.13 -3.07 -9.12
N LYS A 109 -21.57 -3.69 -10.22
CA LYS A 109 -22.25 -3.04 -11.34
C LYS A 109 -23.64 -3.64 -11.50
N GLY A 110 -24.63 -2.81 -11.80
CA GLY A 110 -26.01 -3.26 -12.04
C GLY A 110 -26.71 -3.71 -10.75
N LEU A 111 -27.31 -4.91 -10.81
CA LEU A 111 -28.12 -5.50 -9.74
C LEU A 111 -27.28 -6.24 -8.68
N GLU A 112 -26.05 -6.64 -9.02
CA GLU A 112 -25.10 -7.29 -8.10
C GLU A 112 -24.31 -6.23 -7.32
N LYS A 113 -24.98 -5.54 -6.40
CA LYS A 113 -24.36 -4.56 -5.51
C LYS A 113 -24.11 -5.18 -4.15
N GLU A 114 -22.84 -5.34 -3.80
CA GLU A 114 -22.43 -5.76 -2.46
C GLU A 114 -22.10 -4.53 -1.61
N THR A 115 -22.63 -4.48 -0.40
CA THR A 115 -22.30 -3.43 0.57
C THR A 115 -21.25 -3.95 1.53
N PHE A 116 -20.12 -3.26 1.56
CA PHE A 116 -19.03 -3.54 2.47
C PHE A 116 -18.97 -2.47 3.56
N HIS A 117 -18.53 -2.87 4.75
CA HIS A 117 -18.35 -1.99 5.89
C HIS A 117 -16.87 -1.92 6.29
N GLN A 118 -16.40 -0.72 6.62
CA GLN A 118 -15.09 -0.48 7.23
C GLN A 118 -15.26 0.46 8.42
N TYR A 119 -14.46 0.25 9.45
CA TYR A 119 -14.39 1.09 10.64
C TYR A 119 -13.06 1.83 10.66
N HIS A 120 -13.13 3.15 10.73
CA HIS A 120 -11.96 3.96 11.07
C HIS A 120 -11.88 4.02 12.60
N LEU A 121 -10.90 3.34 13.17
CA LEU A 121 -10.65 3.28 14.61
C LEU A 121 -9.57 4.30 15.00
N SER A 122 -9.87 5.08 16.03
CA SER A 122 -8.93 5.98 16.69
C SER A 122 -9.10 5.85 18.21
N GLY A 123 -8.09 6.25 18.96
CA GLY A 123 -8.16 6.22 20.41
C GLY A 123 -7.37 7.35 21.04
N VAL A 124 -7.77 7.75 22.24
CA VAL A 124 -7.06 8.74 23.05
C VAL A 124 -6.17 8.00 24.04
N HIS A 125 -4.88 8.31 24.05
CA HIS A 125 -3.93 7.77 25.02
C HIS A 125 -4.12 8.42 26.39
N THR A 126 -3.52 7.84 27.45
CA THR A 126 -3.45 8.46 28.79
C THR A 126 -2.90 9.88 28.81
N LYS A 127 -2.09 10.27 27.81
CA LYS A 127 -1.53 11.62 27.66
C LYS A 127 -2.46 12.59 26.90
N GLY A 128 -3.71 12.21 26.65
CA GLY A 128 -4.71 13.03 25.97
C GLY A 128 -4.57 13.12 24.44
N ARG A 129 -3.53 12.53 23.86
CA ARG A 129 -3.33 12.55 22.40
C ARG A 129 -4.15 11.47 21.69
N SER A 130 -4.85 11.89 20.63
CA SER A 130 -5.55 10.97 19.73
C SER A 130 -4.57 10.30 18.77
N ARG A 131 -4.74 9.00 18.55
CA ARG A 131 -3.99 8.22 17.55
C ARG A 131 -4.94 7.36 16.74
N ILE A 132 -4.59 7.18 15.46
CA ILE A 132 -5.25 6.21 14.60
C ILE A 132 -4.80 4.82 15.04
N ILE A 133 -5.76 3.93 15.27
CA ILE A 133 -5.52 2.52 15.57
C ILE A 133 -5.54 1.74 14.26
N ASN A 134 -6.62 1.91 13.48
CA ASN A 134 -6.77 1.25 12.19
C ASN A 134 -7.75 2.04 11.31
N PRO A 135 -7.31 2.64 10.19
CA PRO A 135 -8.17 3.49 9.36
C PRO A 135 -9.14 2.70 8.48
N LYS A 136 -8.94 1.40 8.29
CA LYS A 136 -9.70 0.54 7.36
C LYS A 136 -10.05 -0.81 8.02
N CYS A 137 -10.42 -0.82 9.31
CA CYS A 137 -10.71 -2.04 10.05
C CYS A 137 -11.98 -2.72 9.51
N LYS A 138 -11.88 -3.98 9.08
CA LYS A 138 -13.07 -4.76 8.70
C LYS A 138 -13.87 -5.17 9.95
N PRO A 139 -15.19 -5.44 9.83
CA PRO A 139 -16.04 -5.82 10.97
C PRO A 139 -15.52 -7.06 11.70
N GLU A 140 -15.05 -8.06 10.94
CA GLU A 140 -14.59 -9.35 11.47
C GLU A 140 -13.34 -9.20 12.34
N ARG A 141 -12.58 -8.12 12.13
CA ARG A 141 -11.30 -7.86 12.81
C ARG A 141 -11.40 -6.95 14.02
N LEU A 142 -12.60 -6.45 14.35
CA LEU A 142 -12.78 -5.58 15.51
C LEU A 142 -12.37 -6.27 16.81
N VAL A 143 -12.60 -7.58 16.91
CA VAL A 143 -12.25 -8.40 18.08
C VAL A 143 -10.73 -8.44 18.27
N ASP A 144 -9.97 -8.62 17.19
CA ASP A 144 -8.51 -8.68 17.23
C ASP A 144 -7.89 -7.35 17.71
N HIS A 145 -8.46 -6.22 17.28
CA HIS A 145 -7.95 -4.89 17.65
C HIS A 145 -8.34 -4.46 19.06
N LEU A 146 -9.61 -4.64 19.42
CA LEU A 146 -10.20 -3.96 20.58
C LEU A 146 -10.66 -4.93 21.68
N GLY A 147 -10.57 -6.23 21.44
CA GLY A 147 -11.14 -7.27 22.28
C GLY A 147 -12.65 -7.43 22.10
N GLU A 148 -13.15 -8.62 22.44
CA GLU A 148 -14.53 -9.05 22.20
C GLU A 148 -15.57 -8.07 22.77
N LYS A 149 -15.34 -7.58 24.00
CA LYS A 149 -16.27 -6.67 24.70
C LYS A 149 -16.47 -5.34 23.97
N VAL A 150 -15.40 -4.74 23.45
CA VAL A 150 -15.47 -3.45 22.76
C VAL A 150 -15.98 -3.66 21.34
N ALA A 151 -15.49 -4.70 20.66
CA ALA A 151 -15.96 -5.08 19.33
C ALA A 151 -17.48 -5.31 19.30
N LYS A 152 -18.02 -6.07 20.26
CA LYS A 152 -19.46 -6.34 20.38
C LYS A 152 -20.26 -5.04 20.57
N LYS A 153 -19.76 -4.09 21.37
CA LYS A 153 -20.40 -2.77 21.52
C LYS A 153 -20.42 -1.98 20.22
N ILE A 154 -19.31 -1.98 19.48
CA ILE A 154 -19.22 -1.29 18.18
C ILE A 154 -20.18 -1.92 17.17
N LEU A 155 -20.21 -3.25 17.08
CA LEU A 155 -21.09 -3.99 16.16
C LEU A 155 -22.58 -3.86 16.51
N GLN A 156 -22.92 -3.78 17.81
CA GLN A 156 -24.29 -3.55 18.27
C GLN A 156 -24.71 -2.08 18.12
N SER A 157 -23.75 -1.15 18.09
CA SER A 157 -24.06 0.25 17.78
C SER A 157 -24.58 0.31 16.34
N LYS A 158 -25.73 0.96 16.14
CA LYS A 158 -26.30 1.14 14.80
C LYS A 158 -25.41 1.97 13.87
N GLY A 159 -24.28 2.50 14.36
CA GLY A 159 -23.22 3.19 13.64
C GLY A 159 -23.80 4.15 12.62
N THR A 160 -24.03 5.41 13.00
CA THR A 160 -24.75 6.33 12.11
C THR A 160 -24.02 6.45 10.77
N SER A 161 -24.65 5.89 9.74
CA SER A 161 -24.16 5.93 8.36
C SER A 161 -24.39 7.35 7.85
N GLY A 162 -23.49 8.26 8.23
CA GLY A 162 -23.74 9.69 8.03
C GLY A 162 -22.63 10.63 8.51
N GLY A 163 -21.49 10.09 8.95
CA GLY A 163 -20.34 10.91 9.30
C GLY A 163 -20.18 11.20 10.80
N THR A 164 -21.18 10.89 11.61
CA THR A 164 -21.12 10.96 13.08
C THR A 164 -20.02 10.04 13.60
N VAL A 165 -19.29 10.55 14.57
CA VAL A 165 -18.18 9.86 15.20
C VAL A 165 -18.69 9.33 16.54
N ASP A 166 -18.85 8.01 16.64
CA ASP A 166 -19.30 7.38 17.88
C ASP A 166 -18.11 7.14 18.80
N ARG A 167 -18.33 7.30 20.12
CA ARG A 167 -17.29 7.19 21.15
C ARG A 167 -17.70 6.19 22.23
N ILE A 168 -16.79 5.30 22.59
CA ILE A 168 -16.87 4.41 23.74
C ILE A 168 -15.90 5.02 24.73
N GLU A 169 -16.49 5.69 25.71
CA GLU A 169 -15.80 5.97 26.94
C GLU A 169 -15.78 4.68 27.76
N ILE A 170 -14.59 4.29 28.19
CA ILE A 170 -14.43 3.09 28.97
C ILE A 170 -14.76 3.50 30.42
N PRO A 171 -15.86 3.01 31.00
CA PRO A 171 -16.36 3.53 32.26
C PRO A 171 -15.31 3.31 33.34
N SER A 172 -14.75 4.40 33.84
CA SER A 172 -13.95 4.40 35.06
C SER A 172 -14.93 4.24 36.21
N LYS A 173 -14.96 3.08 36.86
CA LYS A 173 -15.85 2.86 38.01
C LYS A 173 -15.51 3.89 39.09
N LYS A 174 -16.33 4.93 39.24
CA LYS A 174 -16.36 5.77 40.43
C LYS A 174 -17.47 5.26 41.33
N LYS A 175 -17.12 4.42 42.31
CA LYS A 175 -17.91 4.36 43.56
C LYS A 175 -17.50 5.59 44.37
N LYS A 176 -18.49 6.35 44.86
CA LYS A 176 -18.28 7.46 45.81
C LYS A 176 -17.52 6.91 47.02
N GLY A 177 -16.26 7.32 47.20
CA GLY A 177 -15.47 7.06 48.41
C GLY A 177 -14.18 6.27 48.25
N GLU A 178 -13.89 5.69 47.07
CA GLU A 178 -12.72 4.82 46.91
C GLU A 178 -11.68 5.45 45.95
N GLN A 179 -10.56 5.90 46.51
CA GLN A 179 -9.38 6.26 45.71
C GLN A 179 -8.73 4.98 45.17
N SER A 180 -9.13 4.53 43.99
CA SER A 180 -8.19 4.01 43.00
C SER A 180 -8.81 4.03 41.61
N THR A 181 -8.32 4.97 40.81
CA THR A 181 -8.61 5.17 39.39
C THR A 181 -7.86 4.15 38.55
N GLU A 182 -8.29 2.89 38.54
CA GLU A 182 -8.00 2.02 37.41
C GLU A 182 -9.06 2.25 36.34
N ALA A 183 -8.91 3.37 35.62
CA ALA A 183 -9.56 3.51 34.32
C ALA A 183 -9.22 2.24 33.53
N LEU A 184 -10.21 1.53 33.01
CA LEU A 184 -10.01 0.32 32.21
C LEU A 184 -9.10 0.68 31.03
N GLN A 185 -7.82 0.39 31.20
CA GLN A 185 -6.77 0.58 30.22
C GLN A 185 -6.99 -0.48 29.16
N LEU A 186 -7.33 -0.08 27.92
CA LEU A 186 -7.41 -1.02 26.81
C LEU A 186 -6.02 -1.14 26.17
N PRO A 187 -5.29 -2.24 26.39
CA PRO A 187 -4.10 -2.51 25.62
C PRO A 187 -4.51 -2.86 24.19
N VAL A 188 -4.11 -2.01 23.25
CA VAL A 188 -4.35 -2.21 21.81
C VAL A 188 -3.00 -2.26 21.12
N MET A 189 -2.82 -3.24 20.23
CA MET A 189 -1.68 -3.29 19.35
C MET A 189 -1.88 -2.28 18.22
N VAL A 190 -0.99 -1.32 18.11
CA VAL A 190 -1.02 -0.31 17.04
C VAL A 190 0.26 -0.36 16.23
N GLU A 191 0.23 0.22 15.04
CA GLU A 191 1.44 0.49 14.27
C GLU A 191 2.44 1.25 15.14
N GLY A 192 3.63 0.69 15.28
CA GLY A 192 4.74 1.35 15.97
C GLY A 192 5.54 2.25 15.02
N TYR A 193 6.61 2.80 15.57
CA TYR A 193 7.61 3.53 14.82
C TYR A 193 8.97 3.00 15.23
N TRP A 194 9.88 2.85 14.27
CA TRP A 194 11.23 2.39 14.54
C TRP A 194 12.22 3.32 13.88
N GLU A 195 13.30 3.58 14.60
CA GLU A 195 14.48 4.21 14.04
C GLU A 195 15.26 3.14 13.28
N VAL A 196 15.42 3.34 11.99
CA VAL A 196 16.12 2.42 11.08
C VAL A 196 17.23 3.14 10.35
N LYS A 197 18.29 2.41 10.02
CA LYS A 197 19.39 2.90 9.18
C LYS A 197 19.54 1.97 7.99
N PHE A 198 19.32 2.49 6.79
CA PHE A 198 19.53 1.74 5.56
C PHE A 198 21.02 1.64 5.22
N ALA A 199 21.42 0.49 4.71
CA ALA A 199 22.79 0.25 4.28
C ALA A 199 23.18 1.21 3.14
N GLY A 200 24.47 1.56 3.12
CA GLY A 200 25.08 2.31 2.03
C GLY A 200 24.96 1.58 0.69
N LYS A 201 25.48 2.22 -0.35
CA LYS A 201 25.54 1.61 -1.68
C LYS A 201 26.43 0.37 -1.66
N ALA A 202 26.01 -0.68 -2.34
CA ALA A 202 26.86 -1.83 -2.62
C ALA A 202 27.69 -1.62 -3.89
N THR A 203 27.16 -0.87 -4.86
CA THR A 203 27.84 -0.49 -6.11
C THR A 203 27.62 0.99 -6.45
N GLU A 204 28.44 1.56 -7.33
CA GLU A 204 28.26 2.96 -7.75
C GLU A 204 26.96 3.21 -8.51
N GLU A 205 26.41 2.16 -9.14
CA GLU A 205 25.13 2.19 -9.87
C GLU A 205 23.90 2.27 -8.94
N ASP A 206 24.06 1.93 -7.65
CA ASP A 206 22.96 2.01 -6.70
C ASP A 206 22.50 3.48 -6.52
N LYS A 207 21.17 3.68 -6.41
CA LYS A 207 20.59 4.99 -6.09
C LYS A 207 21.10 5.49 -4.74
N ASN A 208 21.33 6.81 -4.64
CA ASN A 208 21.70 7.48 -3.38
C ASN A 208 20.61 7.32 -2.32
N ASP A 209 19.35 7.34 -2.75
CA ASP A 209 18.19 7.26 -1.87
C ASP A 209 17.52 5.89 -1.95
N VAL A 210 16.87 5.53 -0.85
CA VAL A 210 15.96 4.39 -0.73
C VAL A 210 14.55 4.88 -1.03
N GLU A 211 13.87 4.19 -1.94
CA GLU A 211 12.48 4.46 -2.33
C GLU A 211 11.61 3.25 -1.94
N ILE A 212 10.71 3.43 -0.97
CA ILE A 212 9.76 2.40 -0.55
C ILE A 212 8.35 2.84 -0.91
N GLN A 213 7.63 1.99 -1.66
CA GLN A 213 6.25 2.25 -2.06
C GLN A 213 5.27 1.41 -1.25
N TRP A 214 4.23 2.05 -0.72
CA TRP A 214 3.14 1.40 0.01
C TRP A 214 1.79 2.09 -0.24
N GLU A 215 0.78 1.34 -0.69
CA GLU A 215 -0.57 1.85 -1.01
C GLU A 215 -0.57 3.15 -1.86
N GLY A 216 0.28 3.23 -2.88
CA GLY A 216 0.38 4.41 -3.76
C GLY A 216 1.10 5.61 -3.13
N ARG A 217 1.71 5.45 -1.95
CA ARG A 217 2.60 6.44 -1.35
C ARG A 217 4.05 6.00 -1.54
N CYS A 218 4.90 6.91 -2.00
CA CYS A 218 6.33 6.70 -2.08
C CYS A 218 7.02 7.44 -0.92
N LEU A 219 7.90 6.74 -0.20
CA LEU A 219 8.76 7.34 0.80
C LEU A 219 10.21 7.26 0.30
N GLN A 220 10.84 8.42 0.15
CA GLN A 220 12.23 8.56 -0.29
C GLN A 220 13.08 9.02 0.90
N MET A 221 14.20 8.35 1.13
CA MET A 221 15.10 8.63 2.25
C MET A 221 16.55 8.37 1.90
N GLN A 222 17.46 9.15 2.50
CA GLN A 222 18.89 8.99 2.28
C GLN A 222 19.41 7.71 2.94
N ARG A 223 20.30 7.00 2.24
CA ARG A 223 21.05 5.88 2.82
C ARG A 223 21.97 6.37 3.94
N GLU A 224 22.31 5.48 4.87
CA GLU A 224 23.24 5.75 5.98
C GLU A 224 22.83 6.84 6.96
N VAL A 225 21.66 7.43 6.80
CA VAL A 225 21.05 8.38 7.73
C VAL A 225 19.97 7.66 8.55
N PRO A 226 20.01 7.69 9.89
CA PRO A 226 18.93 7.17 10.71
C PRO A 226 17.62 7.91 10.44
N VAL A 227 16.54 7.15 10.24
CA VAL A 227 15.20 7.68 9.97
C VAL A 227 14.16 6.94 10.78
N ILE A 228 13.13 7.65 11.23
CA ILE A 228 12.02 7.06 11.98
C ILE A 228 10.90 6.71 11.00
N LEU A 229 10.62 5.42 10.85
CA LEU A 229 9.61 4.91 9.94
C LEU A 229 8.44 4.22 10.67
N PRO A 230 7.21 4.34 10.14
CA PRO A 230 6.13 3.44 10.51
C PRO A 230 6.45 2.00 10.12
N GLY A 231 6.00 1.05 10.93
CA GLY A 231 6.31 -0.38 10.80
C GLY A 231 6.02 -1.00 9.45
N ARG A 232 4.90 -0.61 8.84
CA ARG A 232 4.51 -1.08 7.50
C ARG A 232 5.59 -0.85 6.44
N TYR A 233 6.38 0.23 6.52
CA TYR A 233 7.42 0.49 5.54
C TYR A 233 8.63 -0.42 5.74
N ILE A 234 8.92 -0.78 6.99
CA ILE A 234 9.98 -1.72 7.36
C ILE A 234 9.59 -3.11 6.90
N GLU A 235 8.33 -3.49 7.11
CA GLU A 235 7.81 -4.78 6.68
C GLU A 235 7.82 -4.94 5.17
N VAL A 236 7.41 -3.91 4.42
CA VAL A 236 7.53 -3.90 2.95
C VAL A 236 8.97 -4.09 2.52
N ASN A 237 9.90 -3.42 3.20
CA ASN A 237 11.33 -3.58 2.94
C ASN A 237 11.82 -5.00 3.27
N ASP A 238 11.36 -5.57 4.37
CA ASP A 238 11.68 -6.93 4.81
C ASP A 238 11.10 -8.00 3.90
N HIS A 239 10.29 -7.64 2.91
CA HIS A 239 9.80 -8.55 1.87
C HIS A 239 10.29 -8.16 0.47
N ALA A 240 10.98 -7.03 0.33
CA ALA A 240 11.54 -6.55 -0.91
C ALA A 240 12.85 -7.29 -1.23
N TYR A 241 12.76 -8.55 -1.69
CA TYR A 241 13.91 -9.35 -2.08
C TYR A 241 13.99 -9.58 -3.59
N HIS A 242 15.21 -9.66 -4.10
CA HIS A 242 15.50 -10.21 -5.42
C HIS A 242 16.05 -11.62 -5.29
N HIS A 243 15.56 -12.54 -6.12
CA HIS A 243 16.12 -13.87 -6.23
C HIS A 243 17.48 -13.81 -6.92
N ILE A 244 18.49 -14.40 -6.30
CA ILE A 244 19.80 -14.59 -6.92
C ILE A 244 19.74 -15.89 -7.72
N PHE A 245 20.04 -15.79 -9.01
CA PHE A 245 20.07 -16.93 -9.91
C PHE A 245 21.50 -17.29 -10.27
N MET A 246 21.83 -18.58 -10.26
CA MET A 246 23.10 -19.10 -10.75
C MET A 246 22.85 -20.07 -11.91
N LYS A 247 23.69 -19.99 -12.94
CA LYS A 247 23.73 -20.96 -14.04
C LYS A 247 24.94 -21.87 -13.82
N ILE A 248 24.73 -23.18 -13.78
CA ILE A 248 25.79 -24.19 -13.62
C ILE A 248 25.86 -24.99 -14.92
N GLY A 249 26.91 -24.76 -15.72
CA GLY A 249 27.08 -25.36 -17.04
C GLY A 249 25.89 -25.08 -17.97
N ASP A 250 25.38 -26.12 -18.62
CA ASP A 250 24.21 -26.06 -19.52
C ASP A 250 22.87 -26.23 -18.81
N GLN A 251 22.83 -26.30 -17.48
CA GLN A 251 21.57 -26.39 -16.75
C GLN A 251 20.79 -25.06 -16.76
N PRO A 252 19.45 -25.10 -16.69
CA PRO A 252 18.63 -23.92 -16.45
C PRO A 252 19.05 -23.17 -15.17
N ARG A 253 18.84 -21.85 -15.15
CA ARG A 253 19.12 -21.00 -13.98
C ARG A 253 18.36 -21.51 -12.76
N LYS A 254 19.07 -21.73 -11.65
CA LYS A 254 18.47 -22.11 -10.36
C LYS A 254 18.54 -20.93 -9.39
N ILE A 255 17.52 -20.79 -8.55
CA ILE A 255 17.52 -19.82 -7.45
C ILE A 255 18.49 -20.36 -6.39
N VAL A 256 19.55 -19.61 -6.11
CA VAL A 256 20.57 -19.97 -5.11
C VAL A 256 20.47 -19.16 -3.83
N GLY A 257 19.67 -18.08 -3.84
CA GLY A 257 19.47 -17.25 -2.66
C GLY A 257 18.49 -16.12 -2.90
N LYS A 258 18.30 -15.30 -1.87
CA LYS A 258 17.52 -14.07 -1.89
C LYS A 258 18.37 -12.94 -1.31
N LYS A 259 18.31 -11.75 -1.90
CA LYS A 259 18.98 -10.55 -1.41
C LYS A 259 17.96 -9.43 -1.22
N ASN A 260 17.97 -8.81 -0.05
CA ASN A 260 17.08 -7.68 0.22
C ASN A 260 17.50 -6.49 -0.67
N HIS A 261 16.53 -5.78 -1.24
CA HIS A 261 16.75 -4.65 -2.12
C HIS A 261 17.35 -3.46 -1.37
N PHE A 262 16.86 -3.18 -0.16
CA PHE A 262 17.41 -2.15 0.72
C PHE A 262 17.63 -2.71 2.13
N PRO A 263 18.75 -3.42 2.37
CA PRO A 263 19.07 -3.92 3.71
C PRO A 263 19.04 -2.78 4.73
N ALA A 264 18.33 -2.98 5.83
CA ALA A 264 18.18 -2.00 6.90
C ALA A 264 18.53 -2.62 8.25
N THR A 265 19.06 -1.80 9.15
CA THR A 265 19.26 -2.15 10.55
C THR A 265 18.26 -1.39 11.40
N ILE A 266 17.47 -2.11 12.19
CA ILE A 266 16.59 -1.52 13.20
C ILE A 266 17.45 -1.14 14.39
N LEU A 267 17.47 0.14 14.73
CA LEU A 267 18.23 0.66 15.86
C LEU A 267 17.43 0.54 17.16
N ARG A 268 16.16 0.97 17.15
CA ARG A 268 15.24 0.88 18.30
C ARG A 268 13.79 1.21 17.94
N GLU A 269 12.87 0.84 18.82
CA GLU A 269 11.49 1.38 18.80
C GLU A 269 11.48 2.85 19.23
N CYS A 270 10.73 3.68 18.51
CA CYS A 270 10.63 5.13 18.71
C CYS A 270 9.17 5.61 18.79
N THR A 271 9.01 6.88 19.12
CA THR A 271 7.77 7.62 18.89
C THR A 271 7.80 8.31 17.53
N LYS A 272 6.63 8.65 17.00
CA LYS A 272 6.52 9.49 15.79
C LYS A 272 7.12 10.89 15.99
N GLU A 273 7.11 11.36 17.24
CA GLU A 273 7.66 12.64 17.69
C GLU A 273 9.09 12.49 18.15
#